data_AF-A0A7M5V348-F1
#
_entry.id   AF-A0A7M5V348-F1
#
_cell.length_a   1.000
_cell.length_b   1.000
_cell.length_c   1.000
_cell.angle_alpha   90.00
_cell.angle_beta   90.00
_cell.angle_gamma   90.00
#
_symmetry.space_group_name_H-M   'P 1'
#
loop_
_entity.id
_entity.type
_entity.pdbx_description
1 polymer ?
#
loop_
_entity_poly.entity_id
_entity_poly.type
_entity_poly.pdbx_seq_one_letter_code
_entity_poly.pdbx_strand_id
1 'polypeptide(L)'
;GIILELVSKGLKECCRNNITSHYEEKYIDITRLVEASVNSSLDLVLPIRTNVGKELFIAFPFVGLVESPGAVFYNLNRQETRKAVVNMIMASLPAVALLLVWVCVFGVLFWICDIIPQRAILNRSFRVKCGEIWDSVWWSFVTLATVGYGDVVPTRIPGRILCYIWLMFSNVAIACFSATVTSILIAECFNSELTIEGSKIGVVNGSREHSFVLKSAGLPIAYKSITDLLDVLHVNTVDLDGILIDLYTASYHIHDLHTFRIQKIFEDVSTYGVVFRTRMVHIR
;
A
#
# COMPACT_ATOMS: atom_id res chain seq x y z
N GLY A 1 -5.76 25.04 17.14
CA GLY A 1 -4.73 24.04 16.84
C GLY A 1 -3.78 23.86 18.01
N ILE A 2 -3.07 22.72 18.08
CA ILE A 2 -2.19 22.32 19.20
C ILE A 2 -1.19 23.41 19.60
N ILE A 3 -0.52 24.02 18.62
CA ILE A 3 0.52 25.03 18.86
C ILE A 3 -0.05 26.30 19.52
N LEU A 4 -1.24 26.73 19.10
CA LEU A 4 -1.91 27.90 19.69
C LEU A 4 -2.20 27.68 21.19
N GLU A 5 -2.66 26.47 21.52
CA GLU A 5 -2.98 26.11 22.90
C GLU A 5 -1.70 26.06 23.75
N LEU A 6 -0.62 25.49 23.21
CA LEU A 6 0.70 25.41 23.84
C LEU A 6 1.28 26.79 24.12
N VAL A 7 1.25 27.69 23.13
CA VAL A 7 1.71 29.08 23.29
C VAL A 7 0.83 29.85 24.29
N SER A 8 -0.50 29.66 24.26
CA SER A 8 -1.40 30.32 25.20
C SER A 8 -1.18 29.89 26.65
N LYS A 9 -0.90 28.59 26.88
CA LYS A 9 -0.54 28.06 28.20
C LYS A 9 0.82 28.59 28.65
N GLY A 10 1.81 28.57 27.75
CA GLY A 10 3.15 29.10 28.03
C GLY A 10 3.14 30.60 28.39
N LEU A 11 2.36 31.42 27.69
CA LEU A 11 2.24 32.86 27.98
C LEU A 11 1.57 33.13 29.33
N LYS A 12 0.56 32.34 29.71
CA LYS A 12 -0.09 32.45 31.03
C LYS A 12 0.87 32.11 32.16
N GLU A 13 1.69 31.09 31.97
CA GLU A 13 2.64 30.60 32.97
C GLU A 13 3.84 31.54 33.11
N CYS A 14 4.33 32.09 31.99
CA CYS A 14 5.49 32.98 31.96
C CYS A 14 5.17 34.42 32.42
N CYS A 15 4.00 34.97 32.04
CA CYS A 15 3.75 36.41 32.14
C CYS A 15 2.68 36.86 33.15
N ARG A 16 2.17 35.98 34.03
CA ARG A 16 1.20 36.28 35.12
C ARG A 16 0.15 37.39 34.79
N ASN A 17 -1.03 36.96 34.34
CA ASN A 17 -2.34 37.65 34.30
C ASN A 17 -2.52 38.99 33.54
N ASN A 18 -1.49 39.68 33.06
CA ASN A 18 -1.65 41.02 32.46
C ASN A 18 -1.54 41.11 30.92
N ILE A 19 -1.60 39.98 30.20
CA ILE A 19 -1.53 39.98 28.73
C ILE A 19 -2.92 39.76 28.12
N THR A 20 -3.44 40.75 27.41
CA THR A 20 -4.57 40.60 26.48
C THR A 20 -4.05 40.16 25.12
N SER A 21 -4.12 38.84 24.85
CA SER A 21 -3.76 38.29 23.55
C SER A 21 -4.93 38.40 22.58
N HIS A 22 -4.81 39.23 21.54
CA HIS A 22 -5.73 39.25 20.42
C HIS A 22 -5.21 38.31 19.33
N TYR A 23 -5.97 37.26 19.04
CA TYR A 23 -5.67 36.33 17.96
C TYR A 23 -6.54 36.69 16.76
N GLU A 24 -5.91 36.94 15.62
CA GLU A 24 -6.61 37.09 14.35
C GLU A 24 -6.17 35.94 13.43
N GLU A 25 -7.10 35.07 13.08
CA GLU A 25 -6.85 33.97 12.15
C GLU A 25 -7.02 34.50 10.73
N LYS A 26 -5.89 34.71 10.03
CA LYS A 26 -5.88 35.07 8.62
C LYS A 26 -5.07 34.04 7.84
N TYR A 27 -5.61 33.61 6.70
CA TYR A 27 -4.84 32.92 5.68
C TYR A 27 -3.94 33.95 4.99
N ILE A 28 -2.72 34.10 5.51
CA ILE A 28 -1.76 35.07 5.01
C ILE A 28 -0.73 34.34 4.16
N ASP A 29 -0.68 34.69 2.88
CA ASP A 29 0.41 34.28 1.98
C ASP A 29 1.75 34.85 2.51
N ILE A 30 2.87 34.15 2.26
CA ILE A 30 4.19 34.50 2.82
C ILE A 30 4.53 35.97 2.51
N THR A 31 4.18 36.45 1.31
CA THR A 31 4.38 37.83 0.85
C THR A 31 3.63 38.83 1.72
N ARG A 32 2.35 38.55 2.02
CA ARG A 32 1.53 39.39 2.89
C ARG A 32 1.96 39.32 4.36
N LEU A 33 2.56 38.21 4.77
CA LEU A 33 3.09 37.99 6.11
C LEU A 33 4.32 38.87 6.34
N VAL A 34 5.19 38.96 5.34
CA VAL A 34 6.32 39.90 5.34
C VAL A 34 5.82 41.35 5.34
N GLU A 35 4.86 41.71 4.48
CA GLU A 35 4.29 43.07 4.44
C GLU A 35 3.63 43.48 5.76
N ALA A 36 2.84 42.60 6.36
CA ALA A 36 2.16 42.87 7.63
C ALA A 36 3.13 42.91 8.82
N SER A 37 4.19 42.10 8.79
CA SER A 37 5.27 42.17 9.77
C SER A 37 6.06 43.49 9.66
N VAL A 38 6.29 44.00 8.45
CA VAL A 38 6.92 45.32 8.22
C VAL A 38 6.01 46.46 8.67
N ASN A 39 4.72 46.41 8.37
CA ASN A 39 3.73 47.46 8.69
C ASN A 39 3.36 47.55 10.19
N SER A 40 4.00 46.77 11.08
CA SER A 40 3.86 46.88 12.54
C SER A 40 2.53 46.44 13.15
N SER A 41 1.74 45.64 12.42
CA SER A 41 0.48 45.11 12.94
C SER A 41 0.61 43.74 13.60
N LEU A 42 1.74 43.05 13.46
CA LEU A 42 1.94 41.68 13.95
C LEU A 42 3.25 41.56 14.75
N ASP A 43 3.14 41.19 16.02
CA ASP A 43 4.29 40.95 16.92
C ASP A 43 4.80 39.51 16.85
N LEU A 44 3.87 38.56 16.71
CA LEU A 44 4.12 37.13 16.76
C LEU A 44 3.36 36.43 15.61
N VAL A 45 4.04 35.56 14.87
CA VAL A 45 3.41 34.78 13.81
C VAL A 45 3.65 33.29 14.02
N LEU A 46 2.54 32.54 14.09
CA LEU A 46 2.54 31.10 14.29
C LEU A 46 1.30 30.43 13.66
N PRO A 47 1.39 29.16 13.26
CA PRO A 47 2.61 28.36 13.15
C PRO A 47 3.33 28.59 11.81
N ILE A 48 4.65 28.73 11.82
CA ILE A 48 5.48 28.79 10.61
C ILE A 48 6.33 27.53 10.53
N ARG A 49 6.38 26.90 9.35
CA ARG A 49 7.22 25.73 9.09
C ARG A 49 8.51 26.13 8.37
N THR A 50 9.66 25.77 8.93
CA THR A 50 10.97 25.96 8.30
C THR A 50 11.76 24.65 8.23
N ASN A 51 12.95 24.67 7.61
CA ASN A 51 13.85 23.52 7.66
C ASN A 51 14.52 23.47 9.03
N VAL A 52 14.90 22.27 9.46
CA VAL A 52 15.57 22.05 10.74
C VAL A 52 16.83 22.90 10.86
N GLY A 53 17.06 23.47 12.04
CA GLY A 53 18.27 24.24 12.36
C GLY A 53 18.30 25.69 11.85
N LYS A 54 17.19 26.22 11.30
CA LYS A 54 17.12 27.64 10.96
C LYS A 54 16.80 28.49 12.20
N GLU A 55 17.59 29.53 12.42
CA GLU A 55 17.34 30.55 13.47
C GLU A 55 16.65 31.81 12.93
N LEU A 56 16.62 31.99 11.61
CA LEU A 56 15.95 33.10 10.95
C LEU A 56 14.97 32.58 9.90
N PHE A 57 13.79 33.19 9.90
CA PHE A 57 12.84 33.11 8.79
C PHE A 57 12.92 34.41 8.00
N ILE A 58 13.48 34.33 6.79
CA ILE A 58 13.76 35.47 5.91
C ILE A 58 14.75 36.46 6.57
N ALA A 59 14.27 37.39 7.39
CA ALA A 59 15.07 38.36 8.13
C ALA A 59 14.67 38.47 9.62
N PHE A 60 13.69 37.68 10.04
CA PHE A 60 13.11 37.73 11.38
C PHE A 60 13.59 36.52 12.22
N PRO A 61 13.84 36.71 13.52
CA PRO A 61 14.20 35.61 14.41
C PRO A 61 13.07 34.56 14.48
N PHE A 62 13.47 33.30 14.33
CA PHE A 62 12.61 32.13 14.37
C PHE A 62 13.04 31.20 15.50
N VAL A 63 12.06 30.72 16.28
CA VAL A 63 12.29 29.69 17.29
C VAL A 63 11.48 28.46 16.94
N GLY A 64 12.19 27.36 16.70
CA GLY A 64 11.58 26.05 16.51
C GLY A 64 10.96 25.55 17.82
N LEU A 65 9.71 25.09 17.74
CA LEU A 65 8.98 24.50 18.88
C LEU A 65 8.93 22.98 18.76
N VAL A 66 8.58 22.47 17.57
CA VAL A 66 8.33 21.03 17.37
C VAL A 66 8.85 20.62 15.99
N GLU A 67 9.58 19.52 15.92
CA GLU A 67 10.01 18.90 14.66
C GLU A 67 8.99 17.88 14.19
N SER A 68 8.45 18.08 12.99
CA SER A 68 7.64 17.09 12.27
C SER A 68 8.55 16.24 11.39
N PRO A 69 8.45 14.90 11.46
CA PRO A 69 9.30 14.00 10.69
C PRO A 69 8.96 14.00 9.20
N GLY A 70 7.79 14.49 8.78
CA GLY A 70 7.45 14.63 7.37
C GLY A 70 5.96 14.48 7.04
N ALA A 71 5.68 14.05 5.82
CA ALA A 71 4.33 13.94 5.28
C ALA A 71 3.92 12.47 5.07
N VAL A 72 2.66 12.17 5.32
CA VAL A 72 2.06 10.85 5.14
C VAL A 72 1.16 10.85 3.92
N PHE A 73 1.33 9.84 3.08
CA PHE A 73 0.48 9.58 1.95
C PHE A 73 -0.55 8.50 2.30
N TYR A 74 -1.82 8.88 2.23
CA TYR A 74 -2.94 7.95 2.39
C TYR A 74 -3.46 7.56 1.02
N ASN A 75 -3.59 6.25 0.81
CA ASN A 75 -4.22 5.70 -0.37
C ASN A 75 -5.75 5.79 -0.21
N LEU A 76 -6.40 6.53 -1.11
CA LEU A 76 -7.86 6.64 -1.15
C LEU A 76 -8.48 5.63 -2.11
N ASN A 77 -7.68 5.05 -3.00
CA ASN A 77 -8.12 3.97 -3.85
C ASN A 77 -8.42 2.76 -2.97
N ARG A 78 -9.69 2.64 -2.62
CA ARG A 78 -10.28 1.47 -1.98
C ARG A 78 -10.26 0.35 -3.01
N GLN A 79 -9.09 -0.24 -3.26
CA GLN A 79 -9.00 -1.51 -3.95
C GLN A 79 -9.89 -2.47 -3.17
N GLU A 80 -11.06 -2.78 -3.75
CA GLU A 80 -11.91 -3.80 -3.20
C GLU A 80 -11.07 -5.07 -3.16
N THR A 81 -10.79 -5.56 -1.95
CA THR A 81 -10.14 -6.84 -1.71
C THR A 81 -10.73 -7.96 -2.58
N ARG A 82 -12.02 -7.84 -2.93
CA ARG A 82 -12.73 -8.70 -3.88
C ARG A 82 -12.14 -8.71 -5.29
N LYS A 83 -11.78 -7.55 -5.86
CA LYS A 83 -11.17 -7.45 -7.20
C LYS A 83 -9.75 -8.01 -7.21
N ALA A 84 -8.98 -7.75 -6.15
CA ALA A 84 -7.65 -8.34 -5.98
C ALA A 84 -7.72 -9.87 -5.95
N VAL A 85 -8.62 -10.46 -5.14
CA VAL A 85 -8.81 -11.91 -5.07
C VAL A 85 -9.26 -12.51 -6.40
N VAL A 86 -10.19 -11.86 -7.11
CA VAL A 86 -10.63 -12.34 -8.43
C VAL A 86 -9.49 -12.31 -9.44
N ASN A 87 -8.69 -11.23 -9.44
CA ASN A 87 -7.52 -11.12 -10.30
C ASN A 87 -6.48 -12.21 -9.99
N MET A 88 -6.25 -12.53 -8.71
CA MET A 88 -5.35 -13.62 -8.30
C MET A 88 -5.82 -14.99 -8.82
N ILE A 89 -7.13 -15.27 -8.71
CA ILE A 89 -7.72 -16.52 -9.22
C ILE A 89 -7.60 -16.59 -10.74
N MET A 90 -7.93 -15.51 -11.44
CA MET A 90 -7.82 -15.45 -12.90
C MET A 90 -6.37 -15.59 -13.38
N ALA A 91 -5.41 -14.99 -12.66
CA ALA A 91 -3.99 -15.06 -13.01
C ALA A 91 -3.38 -16.46 -12.79
N SER A 92 -3.89 -17.22 -11.81
CA SER A 92 -3.44 -18.60 -11.54
C SER A 92 -4.16 -19.66 -12.38
N LEU A 93 -5.30 -19.33 -12.98
CA LEU A 93 -6.11 -20.24 -13.80
C LEU A 93 -5.34 -20.93 -14.94
N PRO A 94 -4.46 -20.24 -15.72
CA PRO A 94 -3.68 -20.89 -16.78
C PRO A 94 -2.74 -21.97 -16.25
N ALA A 95 -2.14 -21.78 -15.07
CA ALA A 95 -1.25 -22.76 -14.47
C ALA A 95 -2.02 -24.02 -14.03
N VAL A 96 -3.22 -23.84 -13.46
CA VAL A 96 -4.12 -24.96 -13.13
C VAL A 96 -4.55 -25.72 -14.39
N ALA A 97 -4.91 -24.99 -15.46
CA ALA A 97 -5.28 -25.61 -16.74
C ALA A 97 -4.13 -26.43 -17.32
N LEU A 98 -2.90 -25.92 -17.29
CA LEU A 98 -1.71 -26.65 -17.73
C LEU A 98 -1.46 -27.92 -16.91
N LEU A 99 -1.63 -27.88 -15.59
CA LEU A 99 -1.53 -29.07 -14.74
C LEU A 99 -2.58 -30.12 -15.11
N LEU A 100 -3.83 -29.72 -15.35
CA LEU A 100 -4.90 -30.63 -15.77
C LEU A 100 -4.63 -31.25 -17.15
N VAL A 101 -4.06 -30.48 -18.09
CA VAL A 101 -3.62 -31.01 -19.39
C VAL A 101 -2.56 -32.08 -19.19
N TRP A 102 -1.56 -31.84 -18.34
CA TRP A 102 -0.52 -32.85 -18.04
C TRP A 102 -1.09 -34.09 -17.36
N VAL A 103 -2.06 -33.94 -16.45
CA VAL A 103 -2.78 -35.08 -15.84
C VAL A 103 -3.43 -35.94 -16.91
N CYS A 104 -4.14 -35.33 -17.86
CA CYS A 104 -4.76 -36.04 -18.97
C CYS A 104 -3.73 -36.71 -19.88
N VAL A 105 -2.64 -36.01 -20.24
CA VAL A 105 -1.57 -36.57 -21.10
C VAL A 105 -0.94 -37.80 -20.45
N PHE A 106 -0.48 -37.70 -19.20
CA PHE A 106 0.13 -38.83 -18.51
C PHE A 106 -0.87 -39.94 -18.18
N GLY A 107 -2.14 -39.61 -17.95
CA GLY A 107 -3.22 -40.59 -17.80
C GLY A 107 -3.46 -41.39 -19.09
N VAL A 108 -3.48 -40.73 -20.25
CA VAL A 108 -3.62 -41.39 -21.56
C VAL A 108 -2.38 -42.24 -21.87
N LEU A 109 -1.18 -41.73 -21.59
CA LEU A 109 0.05 -42.50 -21.79
C LEU A 109 0.10 -43.74 -20.88
N PHE A 110 -0.30 -43.60 -19.62
CA PHE A 110 -0.40 -44.73 -18.69
C PHE A 110 -1.40 -45.76 -19.17
N TRP A 111 -2.56 -45.31 -19.66
CA TRP A 111 -3.58 -46.18 -20.26
C TRP A 111 -3.01 -46.98 -21.43
N ILE A 112 -2.26 -46.34 -22.33
CA ILE A 112 -1.65 -46.99 -23.51
C ILE A 112 -0.52 -47.96 -23.12
N CYS A 113 0.36 -47.57 -22.19
CA CYS A 113 1.57 -48.33 -21.88
C CYS A 113 1.34 -49.50 -20.93
N ASP A 114 0.42 -49.38 -19.96
CA ASP A 114 0.19 -50.42 -18.94
C ASP A 114 -1.15 -51.12 -19.17
N ILE A 115 -2.26 -50.36 -19.22
CA ILE A 115 -3.61 -50.92 -19.16
C ILE A 115 -4.04 -51.62 -20.47
N ILE A 116 -3.84 -51.01 -21.65
CA ILE A 116 -4.22 -51.61 -22.94
C ILE A 116 -3.53 -52.98 -23.12
N PRO A 117 -2.19 -53.07 -23.05
CA PRO A 117 -1.55 -54.33 -23.34
C PRO A 117 -1.70 -55.33 -22.17
N GLN A 118 -2.04 -54.90 -20.94
CA GLN A 118 -2.44 -55.81 -19.86
C GLN A 118 -3.78 -56.51 -20.14
N ARG A 119 -4.76 -55.81 -20.71
CA ARG A 119 -6.04 -56.42 -21.13
C ARG A 119 -5.87 -57.49 -22.19
N ALA A 120 -4.92 -57.33 -23.09
CA ALA A 120 -4.65 -58.32 -24.13
C ALA A 120 -4.09 -59.64 -23.58
N ILE A 121 -3.49 -59.64 -22.38
CA ILE A 121 -2.84 -60.83 -21.79
C ILE A 121 -3.73 -61.53 -20.74
N LEU A 122 -4.56 -60.80 -19.97
CA LEU A 122 -5.43 -61.42 -18.97
C LEU A 122 -6.81 -61.80 -19.55
N ASN A 123 -7.02 -63.11 -19.77
CA ASN A 123 -8.33 -63.68 -20.08
C ASN A 123 -9.28 -63.64 -18.86
N ARG A 124 -10.24 -62.72 -18.88
CA ARG A 124 -11.59 -62.68 -18.26
C ARG A 124 -11.83 -63.05 -16.77
N SER A 125 -10.90 -63.63 -16.02
CA SER A 125 -11.21 -64.16 -14.67
C SER A 125 -11.00 -63.18 -13.52
N PHE A 126 -10.02 -62.27 -13.62
CA PHE A 126 -9.78 -61.26 -12.58
C PHE A 126 -10.34 -59.92 -13.06
N ARG A 127 -11.59 -59.62 -12.69
CA ARG A 127 -12.22 -58.30 -12.87
C ARG A 127 -11.49 -57.29 -11.97
N VAL A 128 -10.30 -56.86 -12.39
CA VAL A 128 -9.79 -55.57 -11.95
C VAL A 128 -10.70 -54.53 -12.61
N LYS A 129 -11.36 -53.71 -11.81
CA LYS A 129 -12.23 -52.61 -12.24
C LYS A 129 -11.53 -51.54 -13.12
N CYS A 130 -10.23 -51.68 -13.40
CA CYS A 130 -9.39 -50.78 -14.18
C CYS A 130 -9.66 -50.90 -15.70
N GLY A 131 -10.89 -50.58 -16.08
CA GLY A 131 -11.46 -50.80 -17.40
C GLY A 131 -11.56 -49.55 -18.26
N GLU A 132 -11.34 -48.36 -17.70
CA GLU A 132 -11.67 -47.13 -18.41
C GLU A 132 -10.48 -46.17 -18.44
N ILE A 133 -10.41 -45.37 -19.51
CA ILE A 133 -9.43 -44.27 -19.62
C ILE A 133 -9.51 -43.33 -18.40
N TRP A 134 -10.70 -43.22 -17.82
CA TRP A 134 -10.98 -42.49 -16.59
C TRP A 134 -10.19 -43.00 -15.39
N ASP A 135 -9.98 -44.31 -15.24
CA ASP A 135 -9.18 -44.87 -14.14
C ASP A 135 -7.70 -44.46 -14.26
N SER A 136 -7.22 -44.30 -15.50
CA SER A 136 -5.83 -43.92 -15.77
C SER A 136 -5.61 -42.41 -15.58
N VAL A 137 -6.60 -41.59 -15.93
CA VAL A 137 -6.62 -40.15 -15.62
C VAL A 137 -6.77 -39.93 -14.11
N TRP A 138 -7.60 -40.72 -13.43
CA TRP A 138 -7.72 -40.73 -11.97
C TRP A 138 -6.40 -41.06 -11.29
N TRP A 139 -5.71 -42.12 -11.73
CA TRP A 139 -4.37 -42.46 -11.24
C TRP A 139 -3.40 -41.29 -11.40
N SER A 140 -3.38 -40.67 -12.57
CA SER A 140 -2.54 -39.51 -12.85
C SER A 140 -2.85 -38.33 -11.92
N PHE A 141 -4.14 -38.04 -11.69
CA PHE A 141 -4.62 -36.98 -10.81
C PHE A 141 -4.26 -37.22 -9.33
N VAL A 142 -4.52 -38.41 -8.80
CA VAL A 142 -4.21 -38.81 -7.42
C VAL A 142 -2.71 -38.82 -7.16
N THR A 143 -1.92 -39.12 -8.20
CA THR A 143 -0.45 -39.04 -8.16
C THR A 143 0.05 -37.60 -8.18
N LEU A 144 -0.54 -36.71 -9.00
CA LEU A 144 -0.26 -35.27 -8.93
C LEU A 144 -0.65 -34.69 -7.58
N ALA A 145 -1.79 -35.10 -7.00
CA ALA A 145 -2.22 -34.67 -5.68
C ALA A 145 -1.38 -35.26 -4.54
N THR A 146 -0.40 -36.13 -4.82
CA THR A 146 0.43 -36.86 -3.85
C THR A 146 -0.33 -37.74 -2.86
N VAL A 147 -1.63 -37.99 -3.12
CA VAL A 147 -2.50 -38.79 -2.23
C VAL A 147 -2.20 -40.27 -2.38
N GLY A 148 -2.05 -40.76 -3.61
CA GLY A 148 -1.58 -42.12 -3.90
C GLY A 148 -2.40 -43.25 -3.26
N TYR A 149 -3.70 -43.35 -3.53
CA TYR A 149 -4.58 -44.40 -2.95
C TYR A 149 -4.11 -45.85 -3.20
N GLY A 150 -3.34 -46.09 -4.27
CA GLY A 150 -2.79 -47.41 -4.59
C GLY A 150 -3.83 -48.39 -5.16
N ASP A 151 -5.00 -47.89 -5.54
CA ASP A 151 -6.08 -48.61 -6.23
C ASP A 151 -5.72 -48.98 -7.67
N VAL A 152 -4.93 -48.14 -8.34
CA VAL A 152 -4.34 -48.39 -9.66
C VAL A 152 -2.82 -48.31 -9.53
N VAL A 153 -2.11 -49.35 -9.97
CA VAL A 153 -0.65 -49.45 -9.85
C VAL A 153 -0.01 -50.02 -11.10
N PRO A 154 1.14 -49.49 -11.54
CA PRO A 154 1.86 -49.98 -12.71
C PRO A 154 2.37 -51.40 -12.50
N THR A 155 1.90 -52.33 -13.32
CA THR A 155 2.33 -53.73 -13.22
C THR A 155 3.51 -54.04 -14.14
N ARG A 156 3.61 -53.37 -15.29
CA ARG A 156 4.64 -53.64 -16.30
C ARG A 156 5.82 -52.69 -16.21
N ILE A 157 6.97 -53.15 -16.73
CA ILE A 157 8.21 -52.37 -16.83
C ILE A 157 7.99 -51.00 -17.50
N PRO A 158 7.37 -50.88 -18.69
CA PRO A 158 7.13 -49.57 -19.30
C PRO A 158 6.20 -48.68 -18.48
N GLY A 159 5.16 -49.24 -17.86
CA GLY A 159 4.26 -48.50 -16.96
C GLY A 159 4.98 -47.98 -15.69
N ARG A 160 5.93 -48.76 -15.15
CA ARG A 160 6.76 -48.36 -14.00
C ARG A 160 7.72 -47.24 -14.36
N ILE A 161 8.36 -47.30 -15.53
CA ILE A 161 9.24 -46.22 -16.01
C ILE A 161 8.44 -44.92 -16.17
N LEU A 162 7.25 -45.00 -16.78
CA LEU A 162 6.36 -43.85 -16.92
C LEU A 162 5.92 -43.28 -15.57
N CYS A 163 5.64 -44.14 -14.59
CA CYS A 163 5.34 -43.73 -13.21
C CYS A 163 6.48 -42.93 -12.60
N TYR A 164 7.74 -43.36 -12.71
CA TYR A 164 8.88 -42.60 -12.19
C TYR A 164 9.03 -41.23 -12.85
N ILE A 165 8.84 -41.15 -14.17
CA ILE A 165 8.89 -39.89 -14.91
C ILE A 165 7.75 -38.96 -14.44
N TRP A 166 6.54 -39.50 -14.31
CA TRP A 166 5.38 -38.73 -13.85
C TRP A 166 5.57 -38.21 -12.43
N LEU A 167 6.11 -39.01 -11.51
CA LEU A 167 6.38 -38.59 -10.13
C LEU A 167 7.39 -37.45 -10.06
N MET A 168 8.45 -37.49 -10.86
CA MET A 168 9.44 -36.40 -10.89
C MET A 168 8.83 -35.13 -11.51
N PHE A 169 8.10 -35.30 -12.61
CA PHE A 169 7.47 -34.19 -13.31
C PHE A 169 6.39 -33.52 -12.46
N SER A 170 5.52 -34.31 -11.82
CA SER A 170 4.42 -33.80 -10.98
C SER A 170 4.96 -32.99 -9.80
N ASN A 171 6.02 -33.46 -9.15
CA ASN A 171 6.66 -32.74 -8.05
C ASN A 171 7.20 -31.36 -8.48
N VAL A 172 7.90 -31.30 -9.62
CA VAL A 172 8.39 -30.03 -10.20
C VAL A 172 7.21 -29.13 -10.60
N ALA A 173 6.17 -29.70 -11.19
CA ALA A 173 5.00 -28.95 -11.64
C ALA A 173 4.24 -28.30 -10.47
N ILE A 174 4.07 -29.01 -9.35
CA ILE A 174 3.47 -28.48 -8.11
C ILE A 174 4.35 -27.36 -7.53
N ALA A 175 5.67 -27.54 -7.51
CA ALA A 175 6.60 -26.52 -7.01
C ALA A 175 6.52 -25.24 -7.84
N CYS A 176 6.50 -25.34 -9.18
CA CYS A 176 6.30 -24.21 -10.07
C CYS A 176 4.93 -23.53 -9.85
N PHE A 177 3.86 -24.31 -9.69
CA PHE A 177 2.54 -23.77 -9.39
C PHE A 177 2.55 -22.96 -8.08
N SER A 178 3.10 -23.52 -7.00
CA SER A 178 3.23 -22.83 -5.71
C SER A 178 4.05 -21.54 -5.82
N ALA A 179 5.16 -21.55 -6.59
CA ALA A 179 5.97 -20.37 -6.84
C ALA A 179 5.19 -19.28 -7.58
N THR A 180 4.42 -19.63 -8.62
CA THR A 180 3.61 -18.65 -9.36
C THR A 180 2.53 -18.00 -8.48
N VAL A 181 1.83 -18.79 -7.67
CA VAL A 181 0.84 -18.26 -6.71
C VAL A 181 1.50 -17.31 -5.72
N THR A 182 2.67 -17.68 -5.20
CA THR A 182 3.42 -16.85 -4.25
C THR A 182 3.85 -15.53 -4.88
N SER A 183 4.37 -15.55 -6.10
CA SER A 183 4.77 -14.33 -6.83
C SER A 183 3.60 -13.39 -7.10
N ILE A 184 2.42 -13.92 -7.42
CA ILE A 184 1.21 -13.12 -7.63
C ILE A 184 0.77 -12.44 -6.31
N LEU A 185 0.80 -13.18 -5.19
CA LEU A 185 0.48 -12.63 -3.88
C LEU A 185 1.45 -11.52 -3.48
N ILE A 186 2.74 -11.75 -3.69
CA ILE A 186 3.78 -10.76 -3.42
C ILE A 186 3.58 -9.52 -4.30
N ALA A 187 3.27 -9.68 -5.58
CA ALA A 187 3.02 -8.57 -6.49
C ALA A 187 1.83 -7.72 -6.04
N GLU A 188 0.76 -8.29 -5.49
CA GLU A 188 -0.35 -7.51 -4.94
C GLU A 188 0.06 -6.72 -3.70
N CYS A 189 0.89 -7.30 -2.82
CA CYS A 189 1.42 -6.58 -1.68
C CYS A 189 2.25 -5.36 -2.10
N PHE A 190 3.07 -5.48 -3.15
CA PHE A 190 3.92 -4.38 -3.63
C PHE A 190 3.21 -3.38 -4.55
N ASN A 191 2.22 -3.80 -5.36
CA ASN A 191 1.39 -2.89 -6.16
C ASN A 191 0.57 -1.93 -5.29
N SER A 192 0.51 -2.17 -3.98
CA SER A 192 0.00 -1.22 -3.00
C SER A 192 0.97 -0.08 -2.67
N GLU A 193 2.06 0.14 -3.41
CA GLU A 193 2.82 1.40 -3.41
C GLU A 193 2.48 2.20 -4.69
N LEU A 194 1.41 3.00 -4.63
CA LEU A 194 1.11 4.03 -5.62
C LEU A 194 2.31 4.97 -5.69
N THR A 195 2.88 5.08 -6.88
CA THR A 195 3.80 6.15 -7.23
C THR A 195 3.02 7.46 -7.29
N ILE A 196 3.54 8.52 -6.66
CA ILE A 196 2.94 9.86 -6.72
C ILE A 196 2.84 10.36 -8.18
N GLU A 197 3.73 9.87 -9.03
CA GLU A 197 3.84 10.24 -10.44
C GLU A 197 2.53 9.97 -11.19
N GLY A 198 1.93 11.02 -11.75
CA GLY A 198 0.68 10.96 -12.50
C GLY A 198 -0.60 10.77 -11.67
N SER A 199 -0.51 10.54 -10.36
CA SER A 199 -1.67 10.40 -9.48
C SER A 199 -2.27 11.75 -9.08
N LYS A 200 -3.60 11.79 -8.96
CA LYS A 200 -4.37 12.93 -8.45
C LYS A 200 -4.34 12.95 -6.93
N ILE A 201 -3.60 13.90 -6.34
CA ILE A 201 -3.37 13.94 -4.90
C ILE A 201 -4.01 15.18 -4.29
N GLY A 202 -4.90 14.97 -3.31
CA GLY A 202 -5.48 16.05 -2.52
C GLY A 202 -4.46 16.64 -1.55
N VAL A 203 -4.27 17.95 -1.61
CA VAL A 203 -3.31 18.71 -0.79
C VAL A 203 -3.87 20.09 -0.44
N VAL A 204 -3.41 20.69 0.65
CA VAL A 204 -3.77 22.07 0.99
C VAL A 204 -2.99 23.04 0.10
N ASN A 205 -3.65 24.06 -0.44
CA ASN A 205 -3.06 25.03 -1.35
C ASN A 205 -1.90 25.80 -0.68
N GLY A 206 -0.79 25.97 -1.38
CA GLY A 206 0.39 26.68 -0.88
C GLY A 206 1.16 25.95 0.25
N SER A 207 0.78 24.73 0.59
CA SER A 207 1.50 23.89 1.56
C SER A 207 2.80 23.32 0.98
N ARG A 208 3.67 22.78 1.84
CA ARG A 208 4.86 22.05 1.35
C ARG A 208 4.49 20.80 0.60
N GLU A 209 3.46 20.12 1.06
CA GLU A 209 2.90 18.91 0.46
C GLU A 209 2.46 19.21 -0.98
N HIS A 210 1.86 20.37 -1.22
CA HIS A 210 1.53 20.82 -2.57
C HIS A 210 2.76 20.98 -3.48
N SER A 211 3.81 21.65 -3.00
CA SER A 211 5.07 21.74 -3.74
C SER A 211 5.79 20.40 -3.91
N PHE A 212 5.67 19.50 -2.94
CA PHE A 212 6.28 18.16 -2.96
C PHE A 212 5.64 17.28 -4.04
N VAL A 213 4.31 17.31 -4.16
CA VAL A 213 3.57 16.60 -5.21
C VAL A 213 3.98 17.09 -6.60
N LEU A 214 4.08 18.42 -6.79
CA LEU A 214 4.54 19.01 -8.06
C LEU A 214 5.96 18.56 -8.43
N LYS A 215 6.88 18.54 -7.45
CA LYS A 215 8.27 18.10 -7.67
C LYS A 215 8.35 16.61 -7.98
N SER A 216 7.44 15.81 -7.45
CA SER A 216 7.36 14.36 -7.64
C SER A 216 6.51 13.96 -8.85
N ALA A 217 6.29 14.88 -9.80
CA ALA A 217 5.49 14.67 -11.01
C ALA A 217 4.04 14.16 -10.77
N GLY A 218 3.46 14.44 -9.61
CA GLY A 218 2.05 14.19 -9.33
C GLY A 218 1.14 15.33 -9.77
N LEU A 219 -0.17 15.08 -9.75
CA LEU A 219 -1.22 16.05 -10.09
C LEU A 219 -1.88 16.56 -8.79
N PRO A 220 -1.44 17.71 -8.24
CA PRO A 220 -2.02 18.20 -6.99
C PRO A 220 -3.40 18.81 -7.23
N ILE A 221 -4.36 18.40 -6.41
CA ILE A 221 -5.68 19.05 -6.31
C ILE A 221 -5.66 19.86 -5.02
N ALA A 222 -5.62 21.18 -5.19
CA ALA A 222 -5.42 22.13 -4.10
C ALA A 222 -6.74 22.50 -3.43
N TYR A 223 -6.80 22.33 -2.11
CA TYR A 223 -7.93 22.71 -1.25
C TYR A 223 -7.56 23.91 -0.37
N LYS A 224 -8.54 24.73 0.03
CA LYS A 224 -8.27 25.92 0.85
C LYS A 224 -7.89 25.57 2.29
N SER A 225 -8.50 24.53 2.84
CA SER A 225 -8.29 24.08 4.21
C SER A 225 -8.22 22.55 4.27
N ILE A 226 -7.62 22.05 5.36
CA ILE A 226 -7.65 20.62 5.67
C ILE A 226 -9.08 20.12 5.89
N THR A 227 -9.96 20.96 6.46
CA THR A 227 -11.38 20.64 6.66
C THR A 227 -12.09 20.41 5.34
N ASP A 228 -11.89 21.31 4.37
CA ASP A 228 -12.48 21.19 3.03
C ASP A 228 -12.01 19.92 2.32
N LEU A 229 -10.73 19.55 2.53
CA LEU A 229 -10.18 18.31 1.99
C LEU A 229 -10.87 17.10 2.64
N LEU A 230 -10.98 17.06 3.97
CA LEU A 230 -11.60 15.95 4.71
C LEU A 230 -13.10 15.81 4.39
N ASP A 231 -13.83 16.92 4.25
CA ASP A 231 -15.25 16.92 3.87
C ASP A 231 -15.47 16.23 2.52
N VAL A 232 -14.58 16.48 1.54
CA VAL A 232 -14.65 15.82 0.23
C VAL A 232 -14.41 14.31 0.31
N LEU A 233 -13.58 13.85 1.24
CA LEU A 233 -13.36 12.41 1.47
C LEU A 233 -14.62 11.71 1.98
N HIS A 234 -15.45 12.41 2.77
CA HIS A 234 -16.70 11.85 3.27
C HIS A 234 -17.79 11.77 2.20
N VAL A 235 -17.87 12.76 1.30
CA VAL A 235 -18.91 12.82 0.26
C VAL A 235 -18.55 11.95 -0.95
N ASN A 236 -17.29 11.51 -1.08
CA ASN A 236 -16.80 10.60 -2.13
C ASN A 236 -17.09 11.11 -3.56
N THR A 237 -17.14 12.43 -3.73
CA THR A 237 -17.54 13.11 -4.97
C THR A 237 -16.40 13.36 -5.94
N VAL A 238 -15.15 13.27 -5.46
CA VAL A 238 -13.96 13.57 -6.26
C VAL A 238 -13.11 12.31 -6.40
N ASP A 239 -12.75 12.02 -7.64
CA ASP A 239 -11.82 10.97 -8.03
C ASP A 239 -10.38 11.39 -7.66
N LEU A 240 -10.03 11.17 -6.38
CA LEU A 240 -8.70 11.34 -5.82
C LEU A 240 -8.05 9.97 -5.64
N ASP A 241 -6.79 9.83 -6.08
CA ASP A 241 -6.02 8.61 -5.87
C ASP A 241 -5.48 8.53 -4.43
N GLY A 242 -5.16 9.68 -3.85
CA GLY A 242 -4.59 9.78 -2.51
C GLY A 242 -4.64 11.18 -1.93
N ILE A 243 -4.25 11.31 -0.66
CA ILE A 243 -4.02 12.59 0.01
C ILE A 243 -2.63 12.60 0.63
N LEU A 244 -1.98 13.76 0.61
CA LEU A 244 -0.68 13.97 1.24
C LEU A 244 -0.81 15.04 2.32
N ILE A 245 -0.59 14.65 3.57
CA ILE A 245 -0.80 15.50 4.74
C ILE A 245 0.38 15.33 5.70
N ASP A 246 0.80 16.41 6.37
CA ASP A 246 1.81 16.34 7.45
C ASP A 246 1.44 15.32 8.54
N LEU A 247 2.44 14.58 9.06
CA LEU A 247 2.21 13.50 10.03
C LEU A 247 1.47 13.96 11.30
N TYR A 248 1.76 15.14 11.84
CA TYR A 248 1.06 15.63 13.03
C TYR A 248 -0.38 16.04 12.73
N THR A 249 -0.60 16.64 11.56
CA THR A 249 -1.96 16.97 11.10
C THR A 249 -2.77 15.69 10.90
N ALA A 250 -2.16 14.66 10.31
CA ALA A 250 -2.77 13.35 10.14
C ALA A 250 -3.05 12.67 11.50
N SER A 251 -2.12 12.76 12.46
CA SER A 251 -2.32 12.22 13.81
C SER A 251 -3.45 12.92 14.57
N TYR A 252 -3.66 14.21 14.35
CA TYR A 252 -4.76 14.96 14.95
C TYR A 252 -6.12 14.52 14.38
N HIS A 253 -6.18 14.28 13.06
CA HIS A 253 -7.37 13.80 12.35
C HIS A 253 -7.44 12.28 12.20
N ILE A 254 -6.81 11.51 13.11
CA ILE A 254 -6.77 10.05 13.01
C ILE A 254 -8.17 9.42 13.02
N HIS A 255 -9.14 10.04 13.71
CA HIS A 255 -10.51 9.56 13.75
C HIS A 255 -11.20 9.70 12.37
N ASP A 256 -10.93 10.75 11.62
CA ASP A 256 -11.50 10.96 10.28
C ASP A 256 -10.78 10.09 9.23
N LEU A 257 -9.49 9.83 9.46
CA LEU A 257 -8.60 9.13 8.53
C LEU A 257 -8.44 7.62 8.80
N HIS A 258 -9.00 7.07 9.89
CA HIS A 258 -8.81 5.67 10.28
C HIS A 258 -9.27 4.65 9.22
N THR A 259 -10.19 5.04 8.35
CA THR A 259 -10.72 4.22 7.26
C THR A 259 -9.72 4.06 6.10
N PHE A 260 -8.75 4.96 5.98
CA PHE A 260 -7.78 4.99 4.90
C PHE A 260 -6.45 4.39 5.34
N ARG A 261 -5.83 3.65 4.43
CA ARG A 261 -4.55 2.99 4.70
C ARG A 261 -3.39 3.95 4.44
N ILE A 262 -2.49 4.06 5.42
CA ILE A 262 -1.19 4.71 5.24
C ILE A 262 -0.37 3.87 4.26
N GLN A 263 0.07 4.50 3.18
CA GLN A 263 0.82 3.84 2.12
C GLN A 263 2.33 4.10 2.25
N LYS A 264 2.70 5.36 2.45
CA LYS A 264 4.10 5.77 2.55
C LYS A 264 4.24 7.00 3.43
N ILE A 265 5.36 7.06 4.15
CA ILE A 265 5.79 8.24 4.91
C ILE A 265 6.97 8.83 4.15
N PHE A 266 6.87 10.10 3.79
CA PHE A 266 7.93 10.86 3.16
C PHE A 266 8.68 11.63 4.25
N GLU A 267 9.96 11.32 4.39
CA GLU A 267 10.87 11.99 5.31
C GLU A 267 11.22 13.38 4.76
N ASP A 268 10.41 14.38 5.08
CA ASP A 268 10.67 15.80 4.85
C ASP A 268 10.64 16.53 6.20
N VAL A 269 11.72 16.32 6.97
CA VAL A 269 11.78 16.82 8.35
C VAL A 269 11.66 18.34 8.37
N SER A 270 10.70 18.83 9.13
CA SER A 270 10.34 20.25 9.16
C SER A 270 10.10 20.72 10.59
N THR A 271 10.55 21.92 10.92
CA THR A 271 10.34 22.47 12.26
C THR A 271 9.19 23.46 12.22
N TYR A 272 8.17 23.19 13.03
CA TYR A 272 7.11 24.14 13.37
C TYR A 272 7.63 25.07 14.44
N GLY A 273 7.48 26.37 14.23
CA GLY A 273 7.95 27.37 15.16
C GLY A 273 7.24 28.70 15.03
N VAL A 274 7.82 29.67 15.71
CA VAL A 274 7.26 31.01 15.88
C VAL A 274 8.26 32.02 15.35
N VAL A 275 7.76 32.99 14.57
CA VAL A 275 8.55 34.13 14.10
C VAL A 275 8.19 35.36 14.92
N PHE A 276 9.23 36.05 15.39
CA PHE A 276 9.11 37.29 16.15
C PHE A 276 9.49 38.47 15.29
N ARG A 277 8.74 39.57 15.40
CA ARG A 277 9.03 40.81 14.66
C ARG A 277 10.34 41.47 15.11
N THR A 278 10.60 41.51 16.41
CA THR A 278 11.77 42.19 16.98
C THR A 278 12.94 41.22 17.18
N ARG A 279 14.18 41.71 16.97
CA ARG A 279 15.39 40.95 17.31
C ARG A 279 15.32 40.56 18.78
N MET A 280 15.23 39.27 19.06
CA MET A 280 15.37 38.77 20.43
C MET A 280 16.77 39.11 20.93
N VAL A 281 16.84 39.85 22.03
CA VAL A 281 18.03 39.85 22.87
C VAL A 281 18.09 38.44 23.47
N HIS A 282 19.16 37.70 23.18
CA HIS A 282 19.35 36.29 23.57
C HIS A 282 18.72 35.96 24.93
N ILE A 283 17.66 35.16 24.94
CA ILE A 283 17.23 34.44 26.13
C ILE A 283 18.14 33.21 26.20
N ARG A 284 19.14 33.29 27.08
CA ARG A 284 20.01 32.18 27.45
C ARG A 284 19.28 31.23 28.38
#